data_AF-A0A2G8S2L7-F1
#
_entry.id   AF-A0A2G8S2L7-F1
#
_cell.length_a   1.000
_cell.length_b   1.000
_cell.length_c   1.000
_cell.angle_alpha   90.00
_cell.angle_beta   90.00
_cell.angle_gamma   90.00
#
_symmetry.space_group_name_H-M   'P 1'
#
loop_
_entity.id
_entity.type
_entity.pdbx_description
1 polymer ?
#
loop_
_entity_poly.entity_id
_entity_poly.type
_entity_poly.pdbx_seq_one_letter_code
_entity_poly.pdbx_strand_id
1 'polypeptide(L)'
;MPKATKKPAFYAVAKGHVPGIYSAWDECQKQITGFAGNKHKKFSTVTEANAFLSQHSVRISDNAPGSSGPSAASSSTRSQPLLQQQHGSKPYSRPPVTPKPNGPASGSKPSRWAALSTEVIEDESGWDVVYSDGACKGNGKPRSVAGIGVWWGSDDVRNIAERCPGGQTNNRAELTAIVRVLETTPHTKRPLLIKTDSKYSISCFREWMPKWLKSGFVASNGKPVKNAPLIRYLSALLDQRAREGQKARSTLVPSSLGFPRPHFKSDQVHLQYVKGHAGEEGNEGADYLANLGATMGELPENDWDALIETLGGSCKNLFENPPEPAPGPVPTPTQEELEAYAQGLVDDDELWAEVM
;
A
#
# COMPACT_ATOMS: atom_id res chain seq x y z
N MET A 1 29.82 -19.79 -33.53
CA MET A 1 30.44 -18.69 -32.77
C MET A 1 29.44 -18.21 -31.73
N PRO A 2 29.66 -18.39 -30.43
CA PRO A 2 28.77 -17.83 -29.42
C PRO A 2 28.91 -16.30 -29.41
N LYS A 3 27.78 -15.59 -29.51
CA LYS A 3 27.72 -14.13 -29.49
C LYS A 3 27.98 -13.65 -28.06
N ALA A 4 28.89 -12.68 -27.91
CA ALA A 4 29.29 -12.10 -26.64
C ALA A 4 28.08 -11.68 -25.78
N THR A 5 27.99 -12.22 -24.57
CA THR A 5 26.99 -11.83 -23.57
C THR A 5 27.28 -10.39 -23.11
N LYS A 6 26.33 -9.48 -23.36
CA LYS A 6 26.45 -8.08 -22.95
C LYS A 6 26.30 -8.02 -21.43
N LYS A 7 27.34 -7.57 -20.73
CA LYS A 7 27.32 -7.32 -19.27
C LYS A 7 26.10 -6.44 -18.88
N PRO A 8 25.46 -6.69 -17.72
CA PRO A 8 24.35 -5.87 -17.25
C PRO A 8 24.82 -4.42 -17.09
N ALA A 9 23.97 -3.50 -17.51
CA ALA A 9 24.26 -2.09 -17.56
C ALA A 9 23.18 -1.32 -16.80
N PHE A 10 23.59 -0.62 -15.74
CA PHE A 10 22.71 0.23 -14.95
C PHE A 10 22.75 1.65 -15.48
N TYR A 11 21.61 2.32 -15.54
CA TYR A 11 21.48 3.67 -16.07
C TYR A 11 20.97 4.58 -14.97
N ALA A 12 21.84 5.45 -14.44
CA ALA A 12 21.45 6.42 -13.42
C ALA A 12 21.00 7.72 -14.08
N VAL A 13 19.82 8.22 -13.70
CA VAL A 13 19.26 9.51 -14.12
C VAL A 13 19.26 10.42 -12.90
N ALA A 14 20.22 11.34 -12.83
CA ALA A 14 20.28 12.35 -11.77
C ALA A 14 19.32 13.53 -12.03
N LYS A 15 19.07 13.85 -13.30
CA LYS A 15 18.11 14.87 -13.74
C LYS A 15 17.34 14.38 -14.96
N GLY A 16 16.04 14.22 -14.82
CA GLY A 16 15.12 13.70 -15.83
C GLY A 16 13.68 13.74 -15.31
N HIS A 17 12.72 13.16 -16.04
CA HIS A 17 11.31 13.11 -15.63
C HIS A 17 11.12 12.39 -14.28
N VAL A 18 11.84 11.28 -14.08
CA VAL A 18 11.95 10.59 -12.79
C VAL A 18 13.43 10.25 -12.53
N PRO A 19 14.10 10.94 -11.58
CA PRO A 19 15.46 10.57 -11.17
C PRO A 19 15.49 9.20 -10.49
N GLY A 20 16.52 8.38 -10.76
CA GLY A 20 16.62 7.02 -10.26
C GLY A 20 17.61 6.16 -11.06
N ILE A 21 17.73 4.88 -10.69
CA ILE A 21 18.55 3.90 -11.41
C ILE A 21 17.63 2.94 -12.15
N TYR A 22 17.93 2.72 -13.42
CA TYR A 22 17.18 1.83 -14.30
C TYR A 22 18.08 0.70 -14.80
N SER A 23 17.55 -0.51 -14.89
CA SER A 23 18.28 -1.68 -15.41
C SER A 23 18.18 -1.83 -16.93
N ALA A 24 17.29 -1.06 -17.58
CA ALA A 24 17.07 -1.08 -19.02
C ALA A 24 17.23 0.32 -19.65
N TRP A 25 17.89 0.39 -20.81
CA TRP A 25 18.04 1.65 -21.56
C TRP A 25 16.69 2.24 -21.97
N ASP A 26 15.72 1.43 -22.36
CA ASP A 26 14.41 1.91 -22.79
C ASP A 26 13.64 2.63 -21.67
N GLU A 27 13.87 2.23 -20.41
CA GLU A 27 13.29 2.89 -19.24
C GLU A 27 14.03 4.19 -18.91
N CYS A 28 15.37 4.18 -18.94
CA CYS A 28 16.18 5.38 -18.79
C CYS A 28 15.87 6.42 -19.89
N GLN A 29 15.74 5.97 -21.14
CA GLN A 29 15.48 6.82 -22.30
C GLN A 29 14.17 7.60 -22.13
N LYS A 30 13.12 6.93 -21.64
CA LYS A 30 11.83 7.58 -21.31
C LYS A 30 11.98 8.73 -20.30
N GLN A 31 12.98 8.67 -19.42
CA GLN A 31 13.20 9.72 -18.40
C GLN A 31 14.00 10.91 -18.91
N ILE A 32 14.74 10.77 -20.01
CA ILE A 32 15.65 11.80 -20.51
C ILE A 32 15.14 12.43 -21.81
N THR A 33 14.34 11.69 -22.61
CA THR A 33 13.80 12.18 -23.87
C THR A 33 12.84 13.34 -23.63
N GLY A 34 13.11 14.46 -24.32
CA GLY A 34 12.34 15.70 -24.18
C GLY A 34 12.58 16.46 -22.86
N PHE A 35 13.48 16.00 -21.98
CA PHE A 35 13.82 16.69 -20.73
C PHE A 35 15.06 17.57 -20.93
N ALA A 36 14.88 18.89 -20.92
CA ALA A 36 15.96 19.86 -21.10
C ALA A 36 16.95 19.84 -19.92
N GLY A 37 18.24 19.69 -20.22
CA GLY A 37 19.29 19.60 -19.20
C GLY A 37 19.26 18.30 -18.39
N ASN A 38 18.81 17.20 -19.00
CA ASN A 38 18.90 15.89 -18.37
C ASN A 38 20.36 15.52 -18.06
N LYS A 39 20.56 14.78 -16.98
CA LYS A 39 21.87 14.32 -16.53
C LYS A 39 21.76 12.85 -16.17
N HIS A 40 22.27 11.99 -17.06
CA HIS A 40 22.21 10.54 -16.92
C HIS A 40 23.54 9.91 -17.34
N LYS A 41 23.84 8.73 -16.78
CA LYS A 41 25.06 7.98 -17.12
C LYS A 41 24.86 6.48 -16.94
N LYS A 42 25.53 5.69 -17.78
CA LYS A 42 25.56 4.23 -17.73
C LYS A 42 26.73 3.74 -16.88
N PHE A 43 26.49 2.73 -16.07
CA PHE A 43 27.42 2.07 -15.15
C PHE A 43 27.34 0.56 -15.29
N SER A 44 28.41 -0.14 -14.90
CA SER A 44 28.45 -1.60 -14.86
C SER A 44 27.89 -2.18 -13.56
N THR A 45 27.82 -1.38 -12.50
CA THR A 45 27.31 -1.81 -11.18
C THR A 45 26.30 -0.82 -10.62
N VAL A 46 25.38 -1.32 -9.79
CA VAL A 46 24.38 -0.48 -9.11
C VAL A 46 25.02 0.46 -8.09
N THR A 47 26.13 0.04 -7.46
CA THR A 47 26.88 0.85 -6.48
C THR A 47 27.45 2.12 -7.12
N GLU A 48 28.04 2.01 -8.31
CA GLU A 48 28.55 3.18 -9.06
C GLU A 48 27.41 4.11 -9.51
N ALA A 49 26.28 3.53 -9.93
CA ALA A 49 25.08 4.28 -10.30
C ALA A 49 24.50 5.07 -9.11
N ASN A 50 24.49 4.49 -7.91
CA ASN A 50 24.09 5.16 -6.68
C ASN A 50 25.05 6.30 -6.32
N ALA A 51 26.36 6.06 -6.38
CA ALA A 51 27.37 7.09 -6.11
C ALA A 51 27.23 8.29 -7.06
N PHE A 52 26.92 8.04 -8.34
CA PHE A 52 26.62 9.10 -9.30
C PHE A 52 25.38 9.91 -8.92
N LEU A 53 24.30 9.25 -8.50
CA LEU A 53 23.11 9.95 -8.00
C LEU A 53 23.43 10.79 -6.76
N SER A 54 24.18 10.27 -5.78
CA SER A 54 24.55 11.05 -4.60
C SER A 54 25.38 12.31 -4.92
N GLN A 55 26.23 12.24 -5.95
CA GLN A 55 27.04 13.38 -6.38
C GLN A 55 26.29 14.39 -7.25
N HIS A 56 25.22 13.96 -7.94
CA HIS A 56 24.55 14.73 -8.99
C HIS A 56 23.07 15.02 -8.72
N SER A 57 22.46 14.39 -7.70
CA SER A 57 21.12 14.73 -7.21
C SER A 57 21.19 16.07 -6.52
N VAL A 58 20.48 17.05 -7.07
CA VAL A 58 20.51 18.43 -6.60
C VAL A 58 19.90 18.49 -5.19
N ARG A 59 20.68 18.94 -4.21
CA ARG A 59 20.16 19.48 -2.94
C ARG A 59 19.39 20.75 -3.27
N ILE A 60 18.10 20.79 -2.95
CA ILE A 60 17.32 22.03 -3.01
C ILE A 60 17.74 22.89 -1.82
N SER A 61 18.55 23.91 -2.07
CA SER A 61 18.77 25.04 -1.17
C SER A 61 18.48 26.34 -1.93
N ASP A 62 17.77 27.24 -1.27
CA ASP A 62 17.40 28.57 -1.74
C ASP A 62 18.59 29.38 -2.28
N ASN A 63 18.47 29.96 -3.48
CA ASN A 63 18.57 31.40 -3.78
C ASN A 63 18.60 31.64 -5.31
N ALA A 64 17.95 32.71 -5.79
CA ALA A 64 17.94 33.22 -7.18
C ALA A 64 19.28 33.95 -7.53
N PRO A 65 19.55 34.61 -8.71
CA PRO A 65 18.65 35.16 -9.76
C PRO A 65 19.17 35.14 -11.25
N GLY A 66 18.37 35.70 -12.17
CA GLY A 66 18.78 36.24 -13.50
C GLY A 66 18.06 35.63 -14.72
N SER A 67 17.07 36.31 -15.33
CA SER A 67 17.16 37.07 -16.61
C SER A 67 17.42 36.16 -17.85
N SER A 68 16.67 36.10 -18.95
CA SER A 68 15.91 37.10 -19.75
C SER A 68 15.09 36.35 -20.84
N GLY A 69 13.99 36.94 -21.36
CA GLY A 69 13.17 36.38 -22.47
C GLY A 69 13.83 36.47 -23.87
N PRO A 70 13.11 36.45 -25.02
CA PRO A 70 11.65 36.37 -25.23
C PRO A 70 11.15 35.43 -26.40
N SER A 71 9.83 35.38 -26.57
CA SER A 71 9.03 35.25 -27.82
C SER A 71 9.16 34.05 -28.79
N ALA A 72 8.04 33.37 -29.09
CA ALA A 72 7.32 33.51 -30.37
C ALA A 72 6.13 32.53 -30.50
N ALA A 73 5.06 33.02 -31.12
CA ALA A 73 3.78 32.36 -31.36
C ALA A 73 3.64 31.83 -32.80
N SER A 74 2.78 30.83 -33.01
CA SER A 74 1.97 30.53 -34.23
C SER A 74 1.25 29.19 -33.98
N SER A 75 -0.07 29.06 -33.85
CA SER A 75 -1.24 29.27 -34.75
C SER A 75 -1.40 28.24 -35.88
N SER A 76 -2.40 27.35 -35.69
CA SER A 76 -3.37 26.80 -36.68
C SER A 76 -2.84 25.89 -37.81
N THR A 77 -3.43 24.74 -38.21
CA THR A 77 -4.83 24.51 -38.62
C THR A 77 -5.12 23.01 -38.84
N ARG A 78 -6.35 22.61 -38.49
CA ARG A 78 -7.24 21.48 -38.83
C ARG A 78 -6.93 20.57 -40.05
N SER A 79 -7.14 19.25 -39.90
CA SER A 79 -7.99 18.37 -40.78
C SER A 79 -8.13 16.94 -40.23
N GLN A 80 -9.34 16.38 -40.30
CA GLN A 80 -9.70 14.98 -39.99
C GLN A 80 -9.75 14.14 -41.28
N PRO A 81 -9.67 12.79 -41.19
CA PRO A 81 -10.89 11.99 -41.40
C PRO A 81 -11.08 10.78 -40.43
N LEU A 82 -12.29 10.22 -40.51
CA LEU A 82 -12.97 9.21 -39.67
C LEU A 82 -12.51 7.74 -39.87
N LEU A 83 -12.85 6.92 -38.86
CA LEU A 83 -13.08 5.45 -38.81
C LEU A 83 -11.89 4.49 -38.57
N GLN A 84 -11.76 3.98 -37.33
CA GLN A 84 -11.89 2.54 -36.98
C GLN A 84 -11.90 2.38 -35.44
N GLN A 85 -12.91 1.67 -34.91
CA GLN A 85 -13.06 1.34 -33.48
C GLN A 85 -11.95 0.37 -32.99
N GLN A 86 -11.28 0.69 -31.87
CA GLN A 86 -10.58 -0.27 -31.03
C GLN A 86 -10.64 0.15 -29.55
N HIS A 87 -11.08 -0.77 -28.68
CA HIS A 87 -11.09 -0.63 -27.24
C HIS A 87 -9.64 -0.66 -26.70
N GLY A 88 -9.17 0.47 -26.18
CA GLY A 88 -7.84 0.60 -25.58
C GLY A 88 -7.88 1.45 -24.31
N SER A 89 -7.67 0.83 -23.17
CA SER A 89 -7.59 1.45 -21.84
C SER A 89 -6.26 2.22 -21.72
N LYS A 90 -6.30 3.55 -21.87
CA LYS A 90 -5.15 4.44 -21.63
C LYS A 90 -4.95 4.71 -20.13
N PRO A 91 -3.70 4.82 -19.63
CA PRO A 91 -3.41 5.36 -18.31
C PRO A 91 -3.56 6.89 -18.31
N TYR A 92 -3.98 7.43 -17.17
CA TYR A 92 -4.51 8.79 -17.00
C TYR A 92 -3.55 9.94 -17.33
N SER A 93 -4.06 10.92 -18.09
CA SER A 93 -3.57 12.29 -18.14
C SER A 93 -4.11 13.11 -16.95
N ARG A 94 -3.26 13.95 -16.36
CA ARG A 94 -3.55 14.89 -15.27
C ARG A 94 -4.25 16.15 -15.81
N PRO A 95 -5.34 16.68 -15.21
CA PRO A 95 -5.89 17.96 -15.60
C PRO A 95 -5.05 19.14 -15.07
N PRO A 96 -5.05 20.31 -15.74
CA PRO A 96 -4.22 21.45 -15.38
C PRO A 96 -4.75 22.18 -14.14
N VAL A 97 -3.83 22.66 -13.30
CA VAL A 97 -4.11 23.43 -12.08
C VAL A 97 -4.26 24.91 -12.45
N THR A 98 -5.42 25.50 -12.19
CA THR A 98 -5.62 26.95 -12.19
C THR A 98 -5.33 27.53 -10.80
N PRO A 99 -4.59 28.64 -10.66
CA PRO A 99 -4.32 29.27 -9.37
C PRO A 99 -5.45 30.22 -8.95
N LYS A 100 -5.85 30.19 -7.67
CA LYS A 100 -6.65 31.24 -7.01
C LYS A 100 -6.17 31.45 -5.55
N PRO A 101 -6.45 32.64 -4.98
CA PRO A 101 -5.45 33.41 -4.23
C PRO A 101 -5.46 33.18 -2.71
N ASN A 102 -4.35 33.61 -2.10
CA ASN A 102 -4.01 33.54 -0.68
C ASN A 102 -5.03 34.27 0.22
N GLY A 103 -5.48 33.58 1.27
CA GLY A 103 -6.10 34.14 2.47
C GLY A 103 -5.43 33.56 3.72
N PRO A 104 -5.41 34.28 4.86
CA PRO A 104 -4.52 33.99 5.97
C PRO A 104 -4.96 32.77 6.80
N ALA A 105 -3.95 32.09 7.36
CA ALA A 105 -4.03 30.84 8.08
C ALA A 105 -5.02 30.87 9.27
N SER A 106 -6.00 29.97 9.24
CA SER A 106 -6.82 29.61 10.40
C SER A 106 -6.38 28.24 10.89
N GLY A 107 -6.03 28.15 12.19
CA GLY A 107 -5.48 26.97 12.83
C GLY A 107 -6.31 25.71 12.57
N SER A 108 -5.71 24.73 11.90
CA SER A 108 -6.31 23.44 11.63
C SER A 108 -6.40 22.62 12.92
N LYS A 109 -7.63 22.26 13.29
CA LYS A 109 -7.89 21.22 14.30
C LYS A 109 -7.17 19.92 13.89
N PRO A 110 -6.60 19.14 14.84
CA PRO A 110 -5.95 17.89 14.50
C PRO A 110 -6.95 16.96 13.82
N SER A 111 -6.52 16.36 12.72
CA SER A 111 -7.35 15.51 11.90
C SER A 111 -7.74 14.24 12.65
N ARG A 112 -8.93 13.70 12.37
CA ARG A 112 -9.55 12.51 13.00
C ARG A 112 -8.72 11.20 12.88
N TRP A 113 -7.57 11.25 12.20
CA TRP A 113 -6.78 10.11 11.75
C TRP A 113 -5.31 10.13 12.19
N ALA A 114 -4.97 10.67 13.37
CA ALA A 114 -3.59 10.66 13.89
C ALA A 114 -2.93 9.25 14.01
N ALA A 115 -3.58 8.17 13.54
CA ALA A 115 -3.17 6.75 13.50
C ALA A 115 -2.09 6.45 12.45
N LEU A 116 -1.65 7.47 11.71
CA LEU A 116 -0.83 7.29 10.51
C LEU A 116 0.57 7.90 10.71
N SER A 117 1.12 7.76 11.92
CA SER A 117 2.48 8.24 12.24
C SER A 117 3.51 7.48 11.37
N THR A 118 4.60 8.16 10.99
CA THR A 118 5.76 7.53 10.32
C THR A 118 6.71 6.89 11.32
N GLU A 119 6.32 6.87 12.58
CA GLU A 119 7.17 6.40 13.67
C GLU A 119 7.21 4.88 13.59
N VAL A 120 8.40 4.34 13.37
CA VAL A 120 8.66 2.92 13.55
C VAL A 120 8.53 2.64 15.04
N ILE A 121 7.64 1.71 15.39
CA ILE A 121 7.48 1.24 16.76
C ILE A 121 8.63 0.27 17.03
N GLU A 122 9.61 0.70 17.83
CA GLU A 122 10.77 -0.14 18.20
C GLU A 122 10.46 -1.04 19.41
N ASP A 123 9.66 -0.56 20.37
CA ASP A 123 9.21 -1.35 21.53
C ASP A 123 7.75 -1.80 21.34
N GLU A 124 7.61 -3.09 21.08
CA GLU A 124 6.35 -3.74 20.75
C GLU A 124 5.68 -4.41 21.97
N SER A 125 6.30 -4.37 23.16
CA SER A 125 5.85 -5.10 24.36
C SER A 125 4.41 -4.78 24.80
N GLY A 126 3.95 -3.57 24.50
CA GLY A 126 2.59 -3.09 24.78
C GLY A 126 1.56 -3.34 23.67
N TRP A 127 1.98 -3.86 22.52
CA TRP A 127 1.15 -3.98 21.32
C TRP A 127 0.64 -5.41 21.11
N ASP A 128 -0.53 -5.53 20.49
CA ASP A 128 -0.93 -6.74 19.80
C ASP A 128 -0.31 -6.66 18.40
N VAL A 129 0.72 -7.47 18.13
CA VAL A 129 1.47 -7.43 16.87
C VAL A 129 0.96 -8.53 15.94
N VAL A 130 0.68 -8.17 14.70
CA VAL A 130 0.22 -9.09 13.66
C VAL A 130 0.83 -8.71 12.33
N TYR A 131 1.12 -9.71 11.51
CA TYR A 131 1.60 -9.55 10.16
C TYR A 131 0.50 -9.87 9.16
N SER A 132 0.46 -9.12 8.06
CA SER A 132 -0.51 -9.32 7.00
C SER A 132 0.15 -9.24 5.64
N ASP A 133 -0.23 -10.17 4.75
CA ASP A 133 0.23 -10.18 3.38
C ASP A 133 -0.85 -10.67 2.40
N GLY A 134 -0.69 -10.34 1.12
CA GLY A 134 -1.53 -10.80 0.03
C GLY A 134 -0.70 -11.24 -1.18
N ALA A 135 -0.88 -12.48 -1.62
CA ALA A 135 -0.19 -13.04 -2.77
C ALA A 135 -1.14 -13.11 -3.98
N CYS A 136 -0.61 -12.94 -5.20
CA CYS A 136 -1.40 -13.14 -6.42
C CYS A 136 -0.56 -13.78 -7.53
N LYS A 137 -0.90 -15.02 -7.87
CA LYS A 137 -0.29 -15.76 -8.98
C LYS A 137 -0.88 -15.26 -10.30
N GLY A 138 -0.01 -14.80 -11.19
CA GLY A 138 -0.39 -14.30 -12.51
C GLY A 138 -0.99 -12.89 -12.52
N ASN A 139 -0.74 -12.07 -11.49
CA ASN A 139 -1.34 -10.75 -11.31
C ASN A 139 -1.47 -9.92 -12.61
N GLY A 140 -2.69 -9.48 -12.91
CA GLY A 140 -3.02 -8.71 -14.13
C GLY A 140 -3.29 -9.57 -15.38
N LYS A 141 -3.21 -10.90 -15.29
CA LYS A 141 -3.53 -11.84 -16.37
C LYS A 141 -4.88 -12.53 -16.13
N PRO A 142 -5.53 -13.06 -17.20
CA PRO A 142 -6.67 -13.95 -17.02
C PRO A 142 -6.30 -15.15 -16.12
N ARG A 143 -7.27 -15.62 -15.34
CA ARG A 143 -7.08 -16.73 -14.37
C ARG A 143 -6.06 -16.44 -13.27
N SER A 144 -5.81 -15.16 -12.97
CA SER A 144 -5.10 -14.78 -11.75
C SER A 144 -5.80 -15.39 -10.54
N VAL A 145 -5.03 -15.86 -9.57
CA VAL A 145 -5.55 -16.36 -8.29
C VAL A 145 -4.80 -15.66 -7.17
N ALA A 146 -5.54 -15.13 -6.21
CA ALA A 146 -4.98 -14.36 -5.11
C ALA A 146 -5.45 -14.92 -3.77
N GLY A 147 -4.56 -14.88 -2.79
CA GLY A 147 -4.82 -15.32 -1.42
C GLY A 147 -4.35 -14.30 -0.42
N ILE A 148 -4.88 -14.39 0.79
CA ILE A 148 -4.57 -13.51 1.91
C ILE A 148 -3.95 -14.34 3.05
N GLY A 149 -3.00 -13.74 3.74
CA GLY A 149 -2.31 -14.31 4.88
C GLY A 149 -2.34 -13.37 6.07
N VAL A 150 -2.69 -13.89 7.25
CA VAL A 150 -2.58 -13.19 8.53
C VAL A 150 -1.81 -14.07 9.50
N TRP A 151 -0.75 -13.51 10.07
CA TRP A 151 0.17 -14.23 10.94
C TRP A 151 0.33 -13.55 12.31
N TRP A 152 -0.01 -14.28 13.35
CA TRP A 152 0.13 -13.91 14.76
C TRP A 152 1.31 -14.59 15.46
N GLY A 153 1.84 -15.66 14.86
CA GLY A 153 2.91 -16.48 15.40
C GLY A 153 2.78 -17.94 15.00
N SER A 154 3.85 -18.71 15.23
CA SER A 154 3.85 -20.15 15.05
C SER A 154 2.77 -20.82 15.91
N ASP A 155 2.03 -21.77 15.32
CA ASP A 155 0.90 -22.50 15.94
C ASP A 155 -0.23 -21.63 16.55
N ASP A 156 -0.32 -20.34 16.17
CA ASP A 156 -1.38 -19.47 16.67
C ASP A 156 -2.71 -19.73 15.94
N VAL A 157 -3.76 -20.05 16.71
CA VAL A 157 -5.11 -20.33 16.20
C VAL A 157 -5.77 -19.16 15.48
N ARG A 158 -5.22 -17.94 15.61
CA ARG A 158 -5.71 -16.72 14.95
C ARG A 158 -5.13 -16.54 13.55
N ASN A 159 -4.21 -17.41 13.12
CA ASN A 159 -3.64 -17.37 11.78
C ASN A 159 -4.72 -17.65 10.72
N ILE A 160 -4.64 -16.93 9.60
CA ILE A 160 -5.63 -17.01 8.51
C ILE A 160 -4.90 -17.21 7.19
N ALA A 161 -5.31 -18.25 6.45
CA ALA A 161 -5.07 -18.37 5.02
C ALA A 161 -6.42 -18.50 4.34
N GLU A 162 -6.73 -17.60 3.40
CA GLU A 162 -7.98 -17.62 2.67
C GLU A 162 -7.75 -17.24 1.20
N ARG A 163 -8.64 -17.70 0.33
CA ARG A 163 -8.72 -17.15 -1.02
C ARG A 163 -9.17 -15.69 -0.92
N CYS A 164 -8.58 -14.80 -1.72
CA CYS A 164 -9.07 -13.42 -1.82
C CYS A 164 -10.51 -13.43 -2.39
N PRO A 165 -11.52 -12.91 -1.69
CA PRO A 165 -12.89 -12.87 -2.20
C PRO A 165 -13.02 -11.97 -3.44
N GLY A 166 -13.81 -12.40 -4.43
CA GLY A 166 -14.10 -11.62 -5.63
C GLY A 166 -12.89 -11.40 -6.54
N GLY A 167 -12.51 -10.15 -6.79
CA GLY A 167 -11.42 -9.80 -7.72
C GLY A 167 -10.04 -10.38 -7.33
N GLN A 168 -9.35 -11.00 -8.28
CA GLN A 168 -8.06 -11.67 -8.05
C GLN A 168 -6.87 -10.78 -8.45
N THR A 169 -6.45 -9.88 -7.55
CA THR A 169 -5.28 -9.01 -7.74
C THR A 169 -4.47 -8.90 -6.44
N ASN A 170 -3.16 -8.66 -6.55
CA ASN A 170 -2.27 -8.53 -5.39
C ASN A 170 -2.72 -7.40 -4.45
N ASN A 171 -2.87 -6.17 -4.95
CA ASN A 171 -3.35 -5.01 -4.18
C ASN A 171 -4.67 -5.23 -3.42
N ARG A 172 -5.58 -6.03 -3.99
CA ARG A 172 -6.86 -6.35 -3.32
C ARG A 172 -6.64 -7.36 -2.20
N ALA A 173 -5.81 -8.37 -2.44
CA ALA A 173 -5.45 -9.36 -1.42
C ALA A 173 -4.75 -8.69 -0.23
N GLU A 174 -3.77 -7.81 -0.46
CA GLU A 174 -3.08 -7.08 0.60
C GLU A 174 -4.05 -6.28 1.49
N LEU A 175 -4.98 -5.52 0.89
CA LEU A 175 -5.99 -4.78 1.64
C LEU A 175 -6.98 -5.71 2.37
N THR A 176 -7.33 -6.84 1.76
CA THR A 176 -8.26 -7.79 2.35
C THR A 176 -7.64 -8.51 3.55
N ALA A 177 -6.34 -8.82 3.51
CA ALA A 177 -5.62 -9.36 4.66
C ALA A 177 -5.72 -8.43 5.87
N ILE A 178 -5.55 -7.12 5.66
CA ILE A 178 -5.72 -6.11 6.71
C ILE A 178 -7.18 -6.01 7.18
N VAL A 179 -8.16 -6.15 6.28
CA VAL A 179 -9.58 -6.26 6.68
C VAL A 179 -9.79 -7.46 7.60
N ARG A 180 -9.26 -8.64 7.28
CA ARG A 180 -9.37 -9.83 8.14
C ARG A 180 -8.75 -9.62 9.51
N VAL A 181 -7.60 -8.95 9.58
CA VAL A 181 -7.01 -8.55 10.85
C VAL A 181 -8.01 -7.71 11.66
N LEU A 182 -8.61 -6.69 11.06
CA LEU A 182 -9.53 -5.79 11.76
C LEU A 182 -10.87 -6.44 12.13
N GLU A 183 -11.38 -7.38 11.33
CA GLU A 183 -12.61 -8.13 11.61
C GLU A 183 -12.44 -9.11 12.78
N THR A 184 -11.28 -9.77 12.86
CA THR A 184 -11.07 -10.89 13.79
C THR A 184 -10.34 -10.49 15.07
N THR A 185 -9.58 -9.39 15.07
CA THR A 185 -8.87 -8.92 16.26
C THR A 185 -9.86 -8.40 17.30
N PRO A 186 -9.92 -9.00 18.51
CA PRO A 186 -10.78 -8.50 19.57
C PRO A 186 -10.48 -7.03 19.90
N HIS A 187 -11.51 -6.26 20.23
CA HIS A 187 -11.35 -4.89 20.70
C HIS A 187 -10.87 -4.87 22.15
N THR A 188 -9.56 -5.01 22.34
CA THR A 188 -8.91 -4.97 23.65
C THR A 188 -8.44 -3.55 24.01
N LYS A 189 -7.82 -3.40 25.19
CA LYS A 189 -7.15 -2.15 25.60
C LYS A 189 -5.77 -1.99 24.97
N ARG A 190 -5.19 -3.05 24.43
CA ARG A 190 -3.86 -3.02 23.79
C ARG A 190 -3.99 -2.42 22.39
N PRO A 191 -3.08 -1.53 21.98
CA PRO A 191 -3.02 -1.07 20.61
C PRO A 191 -2.56 -2.20 19.68
N LEU A 192 -3.01 -2.18 18.44
CA LEU A 192 -2.74 -3.15 17.38
C LEU A 192 -1.69 -2.60 16.43
N LEU A 193 -0.63 -3.36 16.22
CA LEU A 193 0.43 -3.08 15.27
C LEU A 193 0.29 -4.08 14.12
N ILE A 194 -0.06 -3.59 12.94
CA ILE A 194 -0.15 -4.38 11.71
C ILE A 194 1.13 -4.15 10.92
N LYS A 195 1.93 -5.19 10.75
CA LYS A 195 3.15 -5.18 9.94
C LYS A 195 2.86 -5.76 8.55
N THR A 196 3.31 -5.05 7.52
CA THR A 196 3.12 -5.46 6.12
C THR A 196 4.22 -4.88 5.24
N ASP A 197 4.63 -5.60 4.22
CA ASP A 197 5.54 -5.09 3.18
C ASP A 197 4.79 -4.37 2.03
N SER A 198 3.45 -4.32 2.10
CA SER A 198 2.62 -3.64 1.11
C SER A 198 2.73 -2.12 1.18
N LYS A 199 3.62 -1.54 0.34
CA LYS A 199 3.68 -0.08 0.12
C LYS A 199 2.34 0.48 -0.38
N TYR A 200 1.57 -0.33 -1.13
CA TYR A 200 0.25 0.06 -1.60
C TYR A 200 -0.73 0.23 -0.44
N SER A 201 -0.81 -0.74 0.47
CA SER A 201 -1.68 -0.67 1.64
C SER A 201 -1.29 0.47 2.57
N ILE A 202 0.01 0.64 2.83
CA ILE A 202 0.52 1.76 3.62
C ILE A 202 0.13 3.11 3.01
N SER A 203 0.33 3.30 1.70
CA SER A 203 -0.07 4.54 1.02
C SER A 203 -1.59 4.73 1.01
N CYS A 204 -2.35 3.64 0.85
CA CYS A 204 -3.81 3.67 0.91
C CYS A 204 -4.30 4.20 2.25
N PHE A 205 -3.81 3.63 3.36
CA PHE A 205 -4.12 4.08 4.71
C PHE A 205 -3.68 5.52 4.96
N ARG A 206 -2.43 5.85 4.62
CA ARG A 206 -1.79 7.08 5.08
C ARG A 206 -2.12 8.31 4.25
N GLU A 207 -2.21 8.13 2.93
CA GLU A 207 -2.23 9.25 2.00
C GLU A 207 -3.53 9.38 1.22
N TRP A 208 -4.13 8.25 0.83
CA TRP A 208 -5.19 8.25 -0.18
C TRP A 208 -6.58 8.15 0.44
N MET A 209 -6.80 7.21 1.36
CA MET A 209 -8.08 7.01 2.03
C MET A 209 -8.62 8.31 2.67
N PRO A 210 -7.82 9.12 3.39
CA PRO A 210 -8.31 10.39 3.94
C PRO A 210 -8.77 11.41 2.88
N LYS A 211 -8.19 11.36 1.67
CA LYS A 211 -8.57 12.22 0.54
C LYS A 211 -9.83 11.69 -0.14
N TRP A 212 -9.90 10.38 -0.35
CA TRP A 212 -11.03 9.72 -1.01
C TRP A 212 -12.31 9.76 -0.19
N LEU A 213 -12.22 9.65 1.13
CA LEU A 213 -13.37 9.85 2.02
C LEU A 213 -13.98 11.25 1.87
N LYS A 214 -13.15 12.28 1.62
CA LYS A 214 -13.62 13.65 1.38
C LYS A 214 -14.16 13.85 -0.03
N SER A 215 -13.64 13.13 -1.01
CA SER A 215 -14.05 13.25 -2.42
C SER A 215 -15.15 12.26 -2.85
N GLY A 216 -15.70 11.47 -1.92
CA GLY A 216 -16.69 10.45 -2.22
C GLY A 216 -16.15 9.31 -3.11
N PHE A 217 -14.87 8.96 -2.99
CA PHE A 217 -14.20 7.90 -3.75
C PHE A 217 -14.20 8.09 -5.28
N VAL A 218 -14.26 9.34 -5.73
CA VAL A 218 -14.03 9.71 -7.13
C VAL A 218 -12.59 10.19 -7.29
N ALA A 219 -11.85 9.61 -8.24
CA ALA A 219 -10.49 10.00 -8.55
C ALA A 219 -10.46 11.35 -9.32
N SER A 220 -9.28 11.99 -9.40
CA SER A 220 -9.08 13.28 -10.09
C SER A 220 -9.46 13.28 -11.57
N ASN A 221 -9.64 12.09 -12.14
CA ASN A 221 -10.01 11.83 -13.51
C ASN A 221 -11.48 11.45 -13.71
N GLY A 222 -12.29 11.59 -12.66
CA GLY A 222 -13.74 11.35 -12.68
C GLY A 222 -14.17 9.88 -12.58
N LYS A 223 -13.24 8.92 -12.60
CA LYS A 223 -13.62 7.50 -12.44
C LYS A 223 -13.64 7.09 -10.96
N PRO A 224 -14.40 6.04 -10.62
CA PRO A 224 -14.36 5.43 -9.29
C PRO A 224 -12.95 4.97 -8.94
N VAL A 225 -12.56 5.19 -7.68
CA VAL A 225 -11.32 4.65 -7.12
C VAL A 225 -11.39 3.12 -7.13
N LYS A 226 -10.30 2.46 -7.54
CA LYS A 226 -10.21 1.00 -7.50
C LYS A 226 -10.34 0.51 -6.06
N ASN A 227 -11.04 -0.61 -5.85
CA ASN A 227 -11.31 -1.18 -4.53
C ASN A 227 -12.10 -0.23 -3.59
N ALA A 228 -12.82 0.78 -4.12
CA ALA A 228 -13.55 1.74 -3.30
C ALA A 228 -14.51 1.10 -2.27
N PRO A 229 -15.32 0.07 -2.60
CA PRO A 229 -16.18 -0.60 -1.61
C PRO A 229 -15.37 -1.22 -0.45
N LEU A 230 -14.32 -1.99 -0.77
CA LEU A 230 -13.40 -2.57 0.22
C LEU A 230 -12.75 -1.50 1.10
N ILE A 231 -12.27 -0.40 0.53
CA ILE A 231 -11.62 0.69 1.28
C ILE A 231 -12.63 1.43 2.17
N ARG A 232 -13.89 1.58 1.74
CA ARG A 232 -14.96 2.13 2.58
C ARG A 232 -15.23 1.24 3.78
N TYR A 233 -15.31 -0.07 3.56
CA TYR A 233 -15.51 -1.03 4.64
C TYR A 233 -14.34 -1.05 5.63
N LEU A 234 -13.11 -1.06 5.12
CA LEU A 234 -11.89 -0.92 5.91
C LEU A 234 -11.91 0.34 6.79
N SER A 235 -12.32 1.49 6.23
CA SER A 235 -12.50 2.73 7.00
C SER A 235 -13.56 2.59 8.09
N ALA A 236 -14.66 1.87 7.83
CA ALA A 236 -15.73 1.65 8.81
C ALA A 236 -15.27 0.78 9.98
N LEU A 237 -14.45 -0.25 9.73
CA LEU A 237 -13.82 -1.07 10.77
C LEU A 237 -12.89 -0.24 11.66
N LEU A 238 -12.07 0.62 11.08
CA LEU A 238 -11.21 1.53 11.84
C LEU A 238 -12.03 2.47 12.73
N ASP A 239 -13.13 3.03 12.21
CA ASP A 239 -14.04 3.89 12.96
C ASP A 239 -14.75 3.12 14.09
N GLN A 240 -15.15 1.87 13.85
CA GLN A 240 -15.73 1.00 14.86
C GLN A 240 -14.74 0.74 15.99
N ARG A 241 -13.53 0.30 15.66
CA ARG A 241 -12.48 -0.01 16.64
C ARG A 241 -12.13 1.22 17.47
N ALA A 242 -12.02 2.39 16.85
CA ALA A 242 -11.81 3.65 17.56
C ALA A 242 -12.95 3.99 18.53
N ARG A 243 -14.21 3.68 18.18
CA ARG A 243 -15.39 3.94 19.02
C ARG A 243 -15.48 2.96 20.20
N GLU A 244 -15.20 1.69 19.96
CA GLU A 244 -15.31 0.63 20.97
C GLU A 244 -14.13 0.64 21.94
N GLY A 245 -12.92 0.92 21.43
CA GLY A 245 -11.72 1.10 22.25
C GLY A 245 -11.80 2.28 23.23
N GLN A 246 -12.65 3.28 22.97
CA GLN A 246 -12.89 4.42 23.87
C GLN A 246 -13.79 4.08 25.06
N LYS A 247 -14.73 3.14 24.91
CA LYS A 247 -15.66 2.76 26.01
C LYS A 247 -14.93 2.11 27.18
N ALA A 248 -13.83 1.40 26.93
CA ALA A 248 -13.01 0.74 27.95
C ALA A 248 -12.28 1.71 28.91
N ARG A 249 -12.27 3.02 28.63
CA ARG A 249 -11.60 4.05 29.43
C ARG A 249 -12.56 4.94 30.23
N SER A 250 -13.88 4.80 30.08
CA SER A 250 -14.89 5.65 30.71
C SER A 250 -15.40 5.15 32.08
N THR A 251 -14.61 4.38 32.84
CA THR A 251 -15.05 3.79 34.12
C THR A 251 -14.29 4.23 35.37
N LEU A 252 -13.41 5.24 35.33
CA LEU A 252 -12.84 5.78 36.57
C LEU A 252 -12.75 7.31 36.57
N VAL A 253 -13.35 7.87 37.64
CA VAL A 253 -13.33 9.23 38.22
C VAL A 253 -14.09 10.38 37.52
N PRO A 254 -15.06 11.05 38.21
CA PRO A 254 -15.55 12.36 37.81
C PRO A 254 -14.47 13.41 38.08
N SER A 255 -14.01 14.12 37.05
CA SER A 255 -13.18 15.31 37.24
C SER A 255 -14.07 16.51 37.55
N SER A 256 -14.08 16.94 38.82
CA SER A 256 -14.79 18.14 39.31
C SER A 256 -13.97 19.43 39.17
N LEU A 257 -12.83 19.42 38.48
CA LEU A 257 -12.05 20.63 38.23
C LEU A 257 -11.61 20.67 36.76
N GLY A 258 -12.34 21.49 35.99
CA GLY A 258 -11.88 22.22 34.82
C GLY A 258 -10.87 21.51 33.91
N PHE A 259 -11.40 20.85 32.88
CA PHE A 259 -10.77 20.39 31.64
C PHE A 259 -9.82 19.18 31.69
N PRO A 260 -10.31 18.02 31.22
CA PRO A 260 -9.55 17.15 30.35
C PRO A 260 -10.04 17.33 28.91
N ARG A 261 -9.19 17.88 28.04
CA ARG A 261 -9.38 17.75 26.59
C ARG A 261 -9.17 16.27 26.25
N PRO A 262 -10.12 15.55 25.63
CA PRO A 262 -9.81 14.26 25.07
C PRO A 262 -8.95 14.52 23.83
N HIS A 263 -7.64 14.36 23.96
CA HIS A 263 -6.82 14.01 22.80
C HIS A 263 -7.36 12.67 22.30
N PHE A 264 -8.13 12.72 21.21
CA PHE A 264 -8.58 11.55 20.48
C PHE A 264 -7.34 10.87 19.91
N LYS A 265 -6.73 10.02 20.72
CA LYS A 265 -5.60 9.16 20.37
C LYS A 265 -6.17 8.03 19.54
N SER A 266 -6.03 8.16 18.23
CA SER A 266 -6.21 7.10 17.23
C SER A 266 -5.12 6.01 17.34
N ASP A 267 -4.36 6.02 18.43
CA ASP A 267 -3.27 5.18 18.89
C ASP A 267 -3.62 3.69 19.08
N GLN A 268 -4.68 3.18 18.46
CA GLN A 268 -5.05 1.77 18.60
C GLN A 268 -4.74 0.93 17.37
N VAL A 269 -4.59 1.48 16.17
CA VAL A 269 -4.13 0.70 15.00
C VAL A 269 -2.98 1.45 14.36
N HIS A 270 -1.83 0.82 14.24
CA HIS A 270 -0.65 1.34 13.55
C HIS A 270 -0.27 0.39 12.42
N LEU A 271 0.02 0.93 11.23
CA LEU A 271 0.55 0.16 10.11
C LEU A 271 2.04 0.46 9.94
N GLN A 272 2.86 -0.58 10.06
CA GLN A 272 4.32 -0.48 9.93
C GLN A 272 4.81 -1.25 8.71
N TYR A 273 5.67 -0.61 7.93
CA TYR A 273 6.36 -1.27 6.83
C TYR A 273 7.40 -2.24 7.37
N VAL A 274 7.38 -3.46 6.85
CA VAL A 274 8.48 -4.42 6.97
C VAL A 274 9.04 -4.73 5.59
N LYS A 275 10.28 -5.19 5.51
CA LYS A 275 10.88 -5.55 4.22
C LYS A 275 10.46 -6.97 3.86
N GLY A 276 9.85 -7.15 2.69
CA GLY A 276 9.56 -8.48 2.14
C GLY A 276 10.82 -9.32 1.96
N HIS A 277 10.70 -10.62 2.20
CA HIS A 277 11.75 -11.64 2.03
C HIS A 277 13.09 -11.26 2.66
N ALA A 278 13.05 -10.79 3.91
CA ALA A 278 14.22 -10.29 4.62
C ALA A 278 14.64 -11.19 5.81
N GLY A 279 14.10 -12.40 5.94
CA GLY A 279 14.32 -13.26 7.10
C GLY A 279 13.46 -12.89 8.31
N GLU A 280 12.42 -12.07 8.14
CA GLU A 280 11.49 -11.72 9.22
C GLU A 280 10.38 -12.76 9.29
N GLU A 281 10.48 -13.69 10.25
CA GLU A 281 9.54 -14.81 10.47
C GLU A 281 8.08 -14.41 10.29
N GLY A 282 7.68 -13.28 10.89
CA GLY A 282 6.29 -12.83 10.81
C GLY A 282 5.83 -12.48 9.39
N ASN A 283 6.67 -11.83 8.59
CA ASN A 283 6.32 -11.48 7.21
C ASN A 283 6.36 -12.72 6.31
N GLU A 284 7.32 -13.62 6.54
CA GLU A 284 7.44 -14.88 5.79
C GLU A 284 6.28 -15.83 6.09
N GLY A 285 5.84 -15.90 7.35
CA GLY A 285 4.63 -16.63 7.74
C GLY A 285 3.37 -16.06 7.09
N ALA A 286 3.23 -14.73 7.04
CA ALA A 286 2.11 -14.09 6.34
C ALA A 286 2.14 -14.38 4.83
N ASP A 287 3.29 -14.29 4.18
CA ASP A 287 3.46 -14.61 2.74
C ASP A 287 3.16 -16.08 2.44
N TYR A 288 3.65 -17.01 3.28
CA TYR A 288 3.34 -18.43 3.18
C TYR A 288 1.81 -18.67 3.22
N LEU A 289 1.13 -18.09 4.21
CA LEU A 289 -0.33 -18.21 4.36
C LEU A 289 -1.08 -17.58 3.18
N ALA A 290 -0.60 -16.46 2.64
CA ALA A 290 -1.19 -15.82 1.48
C ALA A 290 -1.06 -16.70 0.22
N ASN A 291 0.09 -17.34 0.02
CA ASN A 291 0.31 -18.28 -1.07
C ASN A 291 -0.52 -19.56 -0.92
N LEU A 292 -0.68 -20.07 0.31
CA LEU A 292 -1.59 -21.17 0.63
C LEU A 292 -3.04 -20.78 0.32
N GLY A 293 -3.48 -19.61 0.75
CA GLY A 293 -4.80 -19.06 0.47
C GLY A 293 -5.11 -18.95 -1.04
N ALA A 294 -4.10 -18.65 -1.86
CA ALA A 294 -4.25 -18.57 -3.31
C ALA A 294 -4.55 -19.93 -3.96
N THR A 295 -4.29 -21.04 -3.27
CA THR A 295 -4.62 -22.41 -3.71
C THR A 295 -6.02 -22.87 -3.28
N MET A 296 -6.68 -22.12 -2.39
CA MET A 296 -8.01 -22.47 -1.87
C MET A 296 -9.13 -22.18 -2.88
N GLY A 297 -10.32 -22.70 -2.58
CA GLY A 297 -11.53 -22.55 -3.40
C GLY A 297 -11.94 -21.07 -3.59
N GLU A 298 -12.60 -20.78 -4.71
CA GLU A 298 -13.05 -19.42 -5.02
C GLU A 298 -14.07 -18.92 -3.99
N LEU A 299 -13.88 -17.70 -3.51
CA LEU A 299 -14.83 -17.00 -2.65
C LEU A 299 -15.54 -15.89 -3.43
N PRO A 300 -16.87 -15.74 -3.26
CA PRO A 300 -17.63 -14.70 -3.96
C PRO A 300 -17.22 -13.28 -3.52
N GLU A 301 -17.62 -12.27 -4.29
CA GLU A 301 -17.45 -10.88 -3.87
C GLU A 301 -18.30 -10.59 -2.63
N ASN A 302 -17.72 -9.94 -1.63
CA ASN A 302 -18.44 -9.54 -0.43
C ASN A 302 -19.46 -8.44 -0.72
N ASP A 303 -20.60 -8.48 -0.04
CA ASP A 303 -21.51 -7.34 0.04
C ASP A 303 -20.99 -6.31 1.03
N TRP A 304 -20.08 -5.45 0.56
CA TRP A 304 -19.42 -4.45 1.41
C TRP A 304 -20.40 -3.44 2.01
N ASP A 305 -21.47 -3.07 1.31
CA ASP A 305 -22.43 -2.11 1.84
C ASP A 305 -23.26 -2.75 2.96
N ALA A 306 -23.71 -4.00 2.81
CA ALA A 306 -24.36 -4.74 3.89
C ALA A 306 -23.43 -4.90 5.12
N LEU A 307 -22.16 -5.22 4.89
CA LEU A 307 -21.16 -5.30 5.98
C LEU A 307 -20.94 -3.93 6.66
N ILE A 308 -20.96 -2.82 5.94
CA ILE A 308 -20.89 -1.48 6.56
C ILE A 308 -22.14 -1.19 7.39
N GLU A 309 -23.32 -1.57 6.90
CA GLU A 309 -24.59 -1.38 7.62
C GLU A 309 -24.62 -2.15 8.95
N THR A 310 -24.08 -3.39 8.99
CA THR A 310 -23.99 -4.16 10.24
C THR A 310 -23.10 -3.47 11.29
N LEU A 311 -22.06 -2.75 10.87
CA LEU A 311 -21.21 -1.96 11.79
C LEU A 311 -21.89 -0.67 12.30
N GLY A 312 -22.85 -0.14 11.54
CA GLY A 312 -23.59 1.09 11.85
C GLY A 312 -24.87 0.88 12.67
N GLY A 313 -25.45 -0.32 12.64
CA GLY A 313 -26.59 -0.71 13.47
C GLY A 313 -26.25 -0.71 14.95
N SER A 314 -27.08 -0.06 15.76
CA SER A 314 -26.94 0.02 17.23
C SER A 314 -26.62 -1.34 17.87
N CYS A 315 -25.64 -1.36 18.79
CA CYS A 315 -25.18 -2.50 19.57
C CYS A 315 -26.33 -3.31 20.21
N LYS A 316 -26.95 -4.25 19.49
CA LYS A 316 -27.76 -5.33 20.07
C LYS A 316 -27.65 -6.68 19.38
N ASN A 317 -27.21 -6.76 18.11
CA ASN A 317 -27.31 -8.01 17.35
C ASN A 317 -25.97 -8.63 16.89
N LEU A 318 -24.82 -7.99 17.14
CA LEU A 318 -23.51 -8.54 16.73
C LEU A 318 -23.08 -9.82 17.49
N PHE A 319 -23.84 -10.22 18.51
CA PHE A 319 -23.60 -11.47 19.27
C PHE A 319 -24.65 -12.56 19.02
N GLU A 320 -25.67 -12.32 18.17
CA GLU A 320 -26.63 -13.38 17.82
C GLU A 320 -26.18 -14.18 16.59
N ASN A 321 -25.35 -13.61 15.70
CA ASN A 321 -24.75 -14.32 14.57
C ASN A 321 -23.35 -13.76 14.31
N PRO A 322 -22.29 -14.32 14.94
CA PRO A 322 -20.92 -13.99 14.53
C PRO A 322 -20.75 -14.35 13.04
N PRO A 323 -19.89 -13.63 12.28
CA PRO A 323 -19.39 -14.17 11.02
C PRO A 323 -18.89 -15.60 11.29
N GLU A 324 -19.15 -16.53 10.34
CA GLU A 324 -18.72 -17.92 10.52
C GLU A 324 -17.28 -17.93 11.04
N PRO A 325 -17.00 -18.73 12.10
CA PRO A 325 -15.65 -18.80 12.63
C PRO A 325 -14.70 -19.08 11.47
N ALA A 326 -13.53 -18.43 11.51
CA ALA A 326 -12.47 -18.70 10.56
C ALA A 326 -12.38 -20.23 10.35
N PRO A 327 -12.16 -20.70 9.10
CA PRO A 327 -11.98 -22.13 8.85
C PRO A 327 -10.97 -22.64 9.87
N GLY A 328 -11.25 -23.81 10.46
CA GLY A 328 -10.52 -24.37 11.61
C GLY A 328 -8.99 -24.31 11.45
N PRO A 329 -8.23 -24.51 12.54
CA PRO A 329 -6.81 -24.14 12.64
C PRO A 329 -6.05 -24.41 11.34
N VAL A 330 -5.59 -23.33 10.71
CA VAL A 330 -4.88 -23.40 9.44
C VAL A 330 -3.55 -24.12 9.70
N PRO A 331 -3.14 -25.09 8.85
CA PRO A 331 -1.83 -25.71 8.95
C PRO A 331 -0.76 -24.63 8.99
N THR A 332 -0.11 -24.52 10.13
CA THR A 332 0.91 -23.52 10.38
C THR A 332 2.25 -24.16 10.01
N PRO A 333 3.04 -23.53 9.13
CA PRO A 333 4.38 -24.02 8.85
C PRO A 333 5.20 -24.00 10.15
N THR A 334 5.94 -25.06 10.39
CA THR A 334 6.96 -25.11 11.44
C THR A 334 8.05 -24.09 11.15
N GLN A 335 8.82 -23.72 12.18
CA GLN A 335 9.98 -22.84 12.02
C GLN A 335 10.95 -23.36 10.94
N GLU A 336 11.16 -24.67 10.90
CA GLU A 336 12.02 -25.32 9.89
C GLU A 336 11.44 -25.21 8.47
N GLU A 337 10.12 -25.33 8.32
CA GLU A 337 9.44 -25.13 7.04
C GLU A 337 9.44 -23.67 6.59
N LEU A 338 9.32 -22.72 7.52
CA LEU A 338 9.47 -21.29 7.25
C LEU A 338 10.89 -20.94 6.83
N GLU A 339 11.90 -21.44 7.54
CA GLU A 339 13.29 -21.24 7.18
C GLU A 339 13.61 -21.88 5.84
N ALA A 340 13.12 -23.09 5.56
CA ALA A 340 13.25 -23.73 4.25
C ALA A 340 12.51 -22.98 3.15
N TYR A 341 11.34 -22.41 3.44
CA TYR A 341 10.61 -21.54 2.52
C TYR A 341 11.39 -20.25 2.24
N ALA A 342 11.88 -19.57 3.27
CA ALA A 342 12.71 -18.37 3.16
C ALA A 342 14.03 -18.62 2.40
N GLN A 343 14.65 -19.79 2.60
CA GLN A 343 15.83 -20.22 1.86
C GLN A 343 15.51 -20.65 0.42
N GLY A 344 14.32 -21.18 0.18
CA GLY A 344 13.81 -21.60 -1.12
C GLY A 344 13.22 -20.46 -1.95
N LEU A 345 12.92 -19.32 -1.33
CA LEU A 345 12.73 -18.04 -1.97
C LEU A 345 14.10 -17.60 -2.50
N VAL A 346 14.47 -18.15 -3.65
CA VAL A 346 15.65 -17.70 -4.36
C VAL A 346 15.51 -16.20 -4.55
N ASP A 347 16.53 -15.42 -4.16
CA ASP A 347 16.68 -14.06 -4.69
C ASP A 347 16.46 -14.19 -6.20
N ASP A 348 15.45 -13.51 -6.76
CA ASP A 348 15.12 -13.56 -8.21
C ASP A 348 16.33 -13.21 -9.12
N ASP A 349 17.46 -12.80 -8.53
CA ASP A 349 18.75 -12.58 -9.14
C ASP A 349 19.59 -13.88 -9.41
N GLU A 350 19.34 -15.02 -8.75
CA GLU A 350 20.20 -16.22 -8.85
C GLU A 350 19.64 -17.38 -9.71
N LEU A 351 18.31 -17.42 -9.94
CA LEU A 351 17.66 -18.48 -10.73
C LEU A 351 17.84 -18.38 -12.26
N TRP A 352 18.57 -17.36 -12.74
CA TRP A 352 18.93 -17.21 -14.16
C TRP A 352 20.33 -17.76 -14.52
N ALA A 353 21.07 -18.30 -13.55
CA ALA A 353 22.46 -18.74 -13.77
C ALA A 353 22.62 -20.21 -14.20
N GLU A 354 21.60 -21.08 -14.06
CA GLU A 354 21.74 -22.52 -14.35
C GLU A 354 20.96 -23.05 -15.56
N VAL A 355 20.38 -22.16 -16.39
CA VAL A 355 19.79 -22.55 -17.69
C VAL A 355 20.34 -21.69 -18.81
N MET A 356 21.65 -21.79 -19.05
CA MET A 356 22.40 -21.40 -20.27
C MET A 356 23.70 -22.20 -20.32
#